data_AF-A0A519T1Y3-F1
#
_entry.id   AF-A0A519T1Y3-F1
#
_cell.length_a   1.000
_cell.length_b   1.000
_cell.length_c   1.000
_cell.angle_alpha   90.00
_cell.angle_beta   90.00
_cell.angle_gamma   90.00
#
_symmetry.space_group_name_H-M   'P 1'
#
loop_
_entity.id
_entity.type
_entity.pdbx_description
1 polymer ?
#
loop_
_entity_poly.entity_id
_entity_poly.type
_entity_poly.pdbx_seq_one_letter_code
_entity_poly.pdbx_strand_id
1 'polypeptide(L)'
;MQRNYITTIEGNEEVLAKYVEAVFAGTCRATKAYSSLYRLPGYQDCLDSPLIAYYLQQQPFVLAEAIEFVEQLCKIDPKGFNGIYYPLDKWLEATIRDPFFTNAGDKWNVQFVLNPGVDLASINPDHLKFMCYVAVCHLKFGPSFASVTANR
;
A
#
# COMPACT_ATOMS: atom_id res chain seq x y z
N MET A 1 14.65 -22.87 -1.67
CA MET A 1 13.50 -23.22 -0.81
C MET A 1 12.26 -22.68 -1.51
N GLN A 2 11.38 -23.54 -2.03
CA GLN A 2 10.20 -23.11 -2.76
C GLN A 2 9.24 -22.47 -1.75
N ARG A 3 8.88 -21.20 -1.95
CA ARG A 3 7.93 -20.51 -1.08
C ARG A 3 6.53 -21.07 -1.38
N ASN A 4 5.86 -21.63 -0.38
CA ASN A 4 4.50 -22.21 -0.53
C ASN A 4 3.40 -21.13 -0.57
N TYR A 5 3.72 -19.91 -0.96
CA TYR A 5 2.82 -18.77 -1.00
C TYR A 5 3.16 -17.83 -2.17
N ILE A 6 2.16 -17.10 -2.65
CA ILE A 6 2.27 -16.18 -3.79
C ILE A 6 3.15 -15.00 -3.40
N THR A 7 4.24 -14.77 -4.15
CA THR A 7 5.19 -13.68 -3.91
C THR A 7 5.31 -12.69 -5.05
N THR A 8 4.70 -12.97 -6.20
CA THR A 8 4.78 -12.17 -7.42
C THR A 8 3.40 -12.04 -8.06
N ILE A 9 3.23 -11.01 -8.88
CA ILE A 9 2.00 -10.83 -9.67
C ILE A 9 1.99 -11.80 -10.85
N GLU A 10 3.10 -11.85 -11.58
CA GLU A 10 3.24 -12.63 -12.81
C GLU A 10 2.85 -14.10 -12.60
N GLY A 11 1.86 -14.56 -13.37
CA GLY A 11 1.34 -15.93 -13.34
C GLY A 11 0.38 -16.23 -12.19
N ASN A 12 0.00 -15.22 -11.39
CA ASN A 12 -0.88 -15.36 -10.23
C ASN A 12 -2.09 -14.41 -10.29
N GLU A 13 -2.30 -13.71 -11.41
CA GLU A 13 -3.28 -12.63 -11.57
C GLU A 13 -4.71 -13.08 -11.25
N GLU A 14 -5.12 -14.26 -11.71
CA GLU A 14 -6.45 -14.81 -11.42
C GLU A 14 -6.66 -15.07 -9.93
N VAL A 15 -5.64 -15.58 -9.25
CA VAL A 15 -5.71 -15.82 -7.80
C VAL A 15 -5.70 -14.50 -7.04
N LEU A 16 -4.88 -13.54 -7.46
CA LEU A 16 -4.83 -12.20 -6.87
C LEU A 16 -6.17 -11.46 -7.03
N ALA A 17 -6.84 -11.61 -8.17
CA ALA A 17 -8.20 -11.09 -8.37
C ALA A 17 -9.19 -11.67 -7.34
N LYS A 18 -9.11 -12.98 -7.05
CA LYS A 18 -9.93 -13.62 -6.01
C LYS A 18 -9.61 -13.11 -4.60
N TYR A 19 -8.34 -12.82 -4.32
CA TYR A 19 -7.97 -12.18 -3.06
C TYR A 19 -8.51 -10.74 -2.96
N VAL A 20 -8.48 -9.96 -4.04
CA VAL A 20 -9.08 -8.61 -4.06
C VAL A 20 -10.58 -8.68 -3.76
N GLU A 21 -11.32 -9.55 -4.45
CA GLU A 21 -12.74 -9.80 -4.17
C GLU A 21 -12.97 -10.16 -2.69
N ALA A 22 -12.12 -11.04 -2.14
CA ALA A 22 -12.22 -11.48 -0.75
C ALA A 22 -11.86 -10.39 0.27
N VAL A 23 -10.97 -9.46 -0.07
CA VAL A 23 -10.66 -8.29 0.78
C VAL A 23 -11.88 -7.38 0.87
N PHE A 24 -12.49 -7.01 -0.26
CA PHE A 24 -13.71 -6.19 -0.25
C PHE A 24 -14.87 -6.90 0.47
N ALA A 25 -15.02 -8.21 0.28
CA ALA A 25 -16.04 -9.00 0.96
C ALA A 25 -15.75 -9.27 2.44
N GLY A 26 -14.56 -8.92 2.96
CA GLY A 26 -14.15 -9.22 4.34
C GLY A 26 -14.01 -10.72 4.65
N THR A 27 -13.81 -11.56 3.63
CA THR A 27 -13.71 -13.01 3.77
C THR A 27 -12.26 -13.51 3.79
N CYS A 28 -11.31 -12.66 3.40
CA CYS A 28 -9.87 -12.87 3.52
C CYS A 28 -9.42 -12.82 5.00
N ARG A 29 -8.38 -13.59 5.37
CA ARG A 29 -7.85 -13.63 6.74
C ARG A 29 -6.33 -13.54 6.78
N ALA A 30 -5.76 -12.82 7.73
CA ALA A 30 -4.33 -12.91 8.04
C ALA A 30 -3.96 -14.26 8.67
N THR A 31 -2.78 -14.76 8.32
CA THR A 31 -2.22 -15.96 8.96
C THR A 31 -1.52 -15.59 10.27
N LYS A 32 -1.57 -16.50 11.26
CA LYS A 32 -0.86 -16.31 12.54
C LYS A 32 0.67 -16.49 12.43
N ALA A 33 1.13 -17.16 11.38
CA ALA A 33 2.55 -17.54 11.23
C ALA A 33 3.41 -16.38 10.70
N TYR A 34 2.85 -15.55 9.82
CA TYR A 34 3.53 -14.41 9.22
C TYR A 34 2.53 -13.27 9.05
N SER A 35 2.82 -12.10 9.64
CA SER A 35 1.88 -10.98 9.65
C SER A 35 1.52 -10.44 8.27
N SER A 36 2.33 -10.71 7.25
CA SER A 36 2.14 -10.27 5.87
C SER A 36 1.53 -11.34 4.95
N LEU A 37 1.09 -12.48 5.48
CA LEU A 37 0.45 -13.53 4.68
C LEU A 37 -1.07 -13.53 4.91
N TYR A 38 -1.80 -13.57 3.81
CA TYR A 38 -3.23 -13.68 3.73
C TYR A 38 -3.67 -15.04 3.21
N ARG A 39 -4.82 -15.50 3.68
CA ARG A 39 -5.39 -16.80 3.37
C ARG A 39 -6.82 -16.66 2.86
N LEU A 40 -7.09 -17.39 1.77
CA LEU A 40 -8.41 -17.63 1.21
C LEU A 40 -8.60 -19.15 1.03
N PRO A 41 -9.60 -19.78 1.67
CA PRO A 41 -9.82 -21.23 1.54
C PRO A 41 -9.95 -21.67 0.08
N GLY A 42 -9.23 -22.74 -0.29
CA GLY A 42 -9.20 -23.25 -1.67
C GLY A 42 -8.13 -22.61 -2.56
N TYR A 43 -7.40 -21.61 -2.05
CA TYR A 43 -6.32 -20.93 -2.78
C TYR A 43 -5.01 -21.02 -2.01
N GLN A 44 -3.90 -20.86 -2.73
CA GLN A 44 -2.58 -20.70 -2.13
C GLN A 44 -2.53 -19.42 -1.29
N ASP A 45 -1.84 -19.45 -0.14
CA ASP A 45 -1.65 -18.26 0.72
C ASP A 45 -0.91 -17.16 -0.09
N CYS A 46 -1.22 -15.90 0.17
CA CYS A 46 -0.74 -14.76 -0.59
C CYS A 46 -0.03 -13.73 0.29
N LEU A 47 1.09 -13.18 -0.17
CA LEU A 47 1.79 -12.10 0.52
C LEU A 47 1.08 -10.76 0.26
N ASP A 48 1.04 -9.88 1.26
CA ASP A 48 0.42 -8.55 1.18
C ASP A 48 0.92 -7.74 -0.02
N SER A 49 2.21 -7.81 -0.31
CA SER A 49 2.92 -6.97 -1.25
C SER A 49 2.47 -7.20 -2.69
N PRO A 50 2.47 -8.44 -3.26
CA PRO A 50 1.91 -8.68 -4.57
C PRO A 50 0.40 -8.40 -4.64
N LEU A 51 -0.37 -8.64 -3.56
CA LEU A 51 -1.81 -8.33 -3.55
C LEU A 51 -2.09 -6.83 -3.66
N ILE A 52 -1.44 -6.04 -2.81
CA ILE A 52 -1.59 -4.58 -2.79
C ILE A 52 -1.08 -3.97 -4.08
N ALA A 53 0.09 -4.41 -4.56
CA ALA A 53 0.63 -3.96 -5.84
C ALA A 53 -0.29 -4.31 -7.01
N TYR A 54 -0.81 -5.54 -7.06
CA TYR A 54 -1.74 -5.98 -8.09
C TYR A 54 -2.99 -5.11 -8.14
N TYR A 55 -3.59 -4.82 -6.99
CA TYR A 55 -4.79 -3.98 -6.92
C TYR A 55 -4.50 -2.53 -7.36
N LEU A 56 -3.45 -1.91 -6.83
CA LEU A 56 -3.13 -0.50 -7.12
C LEU A 56 -2.60 -0.27 -8.56
N GLN A 57 -2.16 -1.32 -9.26
CA GLN A 57 -1.76 -1.24 -10.67
C GLN A 57 -2.96 -1.34 -11.64
N GLN A 58 -4.15 -1.72 -11.17
CA GLN A 58 -5.34 -1.81 -12.01
C GLN A 58 -5.74 -0.44 -12.56
N GLN A 59 -6.34 -0.45 -13.75
CA GLN A 59 -6.87 0.74 -14.41
C GLN A 59 -8.35 0.53 -14.76
N PRO A 60 -9.20 1.56 -14.58
CA PRO A 60 -8.88 2.89 -14.05
C PRO A 60 -8.61 2.88 -12.53
N PHE A 61 -7.74 3.78 -12.06
CA PHE A 61 -7.59 4.01 -10.61
C PHE A 61 -8.80 4.77 -10.07
N VAL A 62 -9.51 4.18 -9.10
CA VAL A 62 -10.69 4.79 -8.44
C VAL A 62 -10.36 5.09 -6.99
N LEU A 63 -10.23 6.38 -6.64
CA LEU A 63 -9.79 6.81 -5.30
C LEU A 63 -10.63 6.22 -4.16
N ALA A 64 -11.96 6.22 -4.29
CA ALA A 64 -12.85 5.73 -3.25
C ALA A 64 -12.65 4.24 -2.97
N GLU A 65 -12.53 3.44 -4.03
CA GLU A 65 -12.27 2.00 -3.90
C GLU A 65 -10.88 1.73 -3.34
N ALA A 66 -9.87 2.53 -3.72
CA ALA A 66 -8.52 2.37 -3.21
C ALA A 66 -8.42 2.65 -1.70
N ILE A 67 -9.14 3.66 -1.23
CA ILE A 67 -9.27 3.93 0.21
C ILE A 67 -10.01 2.76 0.89
N GLU A 68 -11.14 2.32 0.35
CA GLU A 68 -11.89 1.19 0.92
C GLU A 68 -11.04 -0.08 1.00
N PHE A 69 -10.28 -0.39 -0.05
CA PHE A 69 -9.38 -1.54 -0.08
C PHE A 69 -8.35 -1.48 1.07
N VAL A 70 -7.71 -0.33 1.28
CA VAL A 70 -6.78 -0.12 2.40
C VAL A 70 -7.48 -0.25 3.76
N GLU A 71 -8.69 0.28 3.89
CA GLU A 71 -9.46 0.16 5.13
C GLU A 71 -9.86 -1.28 5.45
N GLN A 72 -10.23 -2.08 4.44
CA GLN A 72 -10.51 -3.50 4.63
C GLN A 72 -9.25 -4.27 5.01
N LEU A 73 -8.13 -4.00 4.35
CA LEU A 73 -6.84 -4.59 4.73
C LEU A 73 -6.44 -4.24 6.17
N CYS A 74 -6.67 -3.01 6.61
CA CYS A 74 -6.43 -2.61 8.01
C CYS A 74 -7.26 -3.39 9.02
N LYS A 75 -8.46 -3.88 8.65
CA LYS A 75 -9.29 -4.73 9.51
C LYS A 75 -8.82 -6.18 9.51
N ILE A 76 -8.27 -6.64 8.39
CA ILE A 76 -7.77 -8.02 8.21
C ILE A 76 -6.42 -8.21 8.90
N ASP A 77 -5.53 -7.21 8.79
CA ASP A 77 -4.18 -7.28 9.33
C ASP A 77 -4.15 -7.09 10.87
N PRO A 78 -3.53 -8.00 11.64
CA PRO A 78 -3.45 -7.88 13.10
C PRO A 78 -2.70 -6.63 13.58
N LYS A 79 -1.84 -6.04 12.73
CA LYS A 79 -1.10 -4.80 13.00
C LYS A 79 -1.78 -3.58 12.37
N GLY A 80 -2.95 -3.76 11.76
CA GLY A 80 -3.67 -2.72 11.03
C GLY A 80 -2.80 -2.07 9.95
N PHE A 81 -2.82 -0.74 9.87
CA PHE A 81 -2.01 0.01 8.91
C PHE A 81 -0.50 -0.30 9.04
N ASN A 82 0.00 -0.56 10.25
CA ASN A 82 1.42 -0.89 10.48
C ASN A 82 1.84 -2.23 9.86
N GLY A 83 0.89 -3.09 9.48
CA GLY A 83 1.15 -4.32 8.72
C GLY A 83 1.29 -4.10 7.23
N ILE A 84 0.63 -3.09 6.68
CA ILE A 84 0.41 -2.94 5.23
C ILE A 84 1.03 -1.68 4.61
N TYR A 85 1.58 -0.76 5.43
CA TYR A 85 2.11 0.51 4.92
C TYR A 85 3.25 0.33 3.91
N TYR A 86 4.10 -0.68 4.10
CA TYR A 86 5.29 -0.86 3.28
C TYR A 86 4.99 -1.02 1.78
N PRO A 87 4.11 -1.94 1.34
CA PRO A 87 3.75 -2.03 -0.08
C PRO A 87 2.97 -0.81 -0.60
N LEU A 88 2.20 -0.11 0.24
CA LEU A 88 1.54 1.14 -0.15
C LEU A 88 2.57 2.23 -0.47
N ASP A 89 3.55 2.41 0.41
CA ASP A 89 4.65 3.36 0.22
C ASP A 89 5.43 3.01 -1.04
N LYS A 90 5.73 1.72 -1.27
CA LYS A 90 6.45 1.30 -2.48
C LYS A 90 5.70 1.63 -3.77
N TRP A 91 4.37 1.52 -3.78
CA TRP A 91 3.57 1.95 -4.92
C TRP A 91 3.65 3.48 -5.11
N LEU A 92 3.49 4.27 -4.04
CA LEU A 92 3.61 5.73 -4.10
C LEU A 92 4.98 6.20 -4.57
N GLU A 93 6.03 5.51 -4.12
CA GLU A 93 7.39 5.74 -4.56
C GLU A 93 7.52 5.57 -6.08
N ALA A 94 7.09 4.42 -6.60
CA ALA A 94 7.20 4.11 -8.03
C ALA A 94 6.27 4.96 -8.91
N THR A 95 5.08 5.31 -8.42
CA THR A 95 4.03 5.98 -9.20
C THR A 95 4.12 7.51 -9.14
N ILE A 96 4.61 8.07 -8.04
CA ILE A 96 4.63 9.53 -7.80
C ILE A 96 6.05 10.02 -7.56
N ARG A 97 6.76 9.46 -6.59
CA ARG A 97 8.06 10.02 -6.18
C ARG A 97 9.10 9.91 -7.29
N ASP A 98 9.38 8.69 -7.74
CA ASP A 98 10.50 8.42 -8.65
C ASP A 98 10.31 9.07 -10.04
N PRO A 99 9.09 9.18 -10.61
CA PRO A 99 8.89 9.90 -11.87
C PRO A 99 8.98 11.42 -11.76
N PHE A 100 8.52 12.01 -10.66
CA PHE A 100 8.29 13.46 -10.58
C PHE A 100 9.24 14.20 -9.62
N PHE A 101 9.93 13.50 -8.73
CA PHE A 101 10.78 14.10 -7.71
C PHE A 101 12.19 13.51 -7.70
N THR A 102 13.14 14.31 -7.23
CA THR A 102 14.51 13.86 -6.96
C THR A 102 14.92 14.25 -5.54
N ASN A 103 15.76 13.45 -4.90
CA ASN A 103 16.32 13.81 -3.60
C ASN A 103 17.47 14.82 -3.80
N ALA A 104 17.22 16.08 -3.44
CA ALA A 104 18.25 17.14 -3.42
C ALA A 104 19.01 17.21 -2.08
N GLY A 105 18.60 16.41 -1.10
CA GLY A 105 19.25 16.30 0.20
C GLY A 105 20.36 15.24 0.24
N ASP A 106 20.79 14.89 1.44
CA ASP A 106 21.77 13.83 1.67
C ASP A 106 21.10 12.53 2.17
N LYS A 107 21.91 11.52 2.50
CA LYS A 107 21.42 10.20 2.95
C LYS A 107 20.72 10.22 4.32
N TRP A 108 20.98 11.24 5.13
CA TRP A 108 20.42 11.44 6.47
C TRP A 108 19.31 12.50 6.48
N ASN A 109 19.37 13.46 5.56
CA ASN A 109 18.44 14.57 5.43
C ASN A 109 17.84 14.54 4.02
N VAL A 110 16.89 13.64 3.81
CA VAL A 110 16.21 13.49 2.52
C VAL A 110 15.33 14.71 2.25
N GLN A 111 15.48 15.31 1.07
CA GLN A 111 14.69 16.45 0.62
C GLN A 111 14.25 16.24 -0.82
N PHE A 112 13.01 15.78 -1.01
CA PHE A 112 12.44 15.62 -2.33
C PHE A 112 12.03 16.97 -2.92
N VAL A 113 12.53 17.26 -4.12
CA VAL A 113 12.17 18.44 -4.92
C VAL A 113 11.60 17.99 -6.25
N LEU A 114 10.66 18.77 -6.80
CA LEU A 114 10.07 18.49 -8.10
C LEU A 114 11.15 18.54 -9.20
N ASN A 115 11.15 17.56 -10.10
CA ASN A 115 12.07 17.52 -11.23
C ASN A 115 11.86 18.75 -12.14
N PRO A 116 12.93 19.38 -12.66
CA PRO A 116 12.79 20.52 -13.56
C PRO A 116 11.94 20.17 -14.78
N GLY A 117 10.97 21.03 -15.11
CA GLY A 117 10.11 20.87 -16.28
C GLY A 117 8.93 19.92 -16.11
N VAL A 118 8.72 19.33 -14.92
CA VAL A 118 7.49 18.59 -14.63
C VAL A 118 6.31 19.57 -14.54
N ASP A 119 5.29 19.34 -15.36
CA ASP A 119 3.99 19.96 -15.21
C ASP A 119 3.18 19.20 -14.15
N LEU A 120 2.85 19.85 -13.03
CA LEU A 120 2.05 19.25 -11.96
C LEU A 120 0.66 18.81 -12.44
N ALA A 121 0.12 19.45 -13.48
CA ALA A 121 -1.17 19.06 -14.06
C ALA A 121 -1.11 17.69 -14.77
N SER A 122 0.09 17.18 -15.08
CA SER A 122 0.29 15.85 -15.66
C SER A 122 0.19 14.72 -14.63
N ILE A 123 0.27 15.04 -13.33
CA ILE A 123 0.16 14.05 -12.26
C ILE A 123 -1.33 13.77 -12.01
N ASN A 124 -1.71 12.49 -11.99
CA ASN A 124 -3.09 12.11 -11.69
C ASN A 124 -3.50 12.67 -10.30
N PRO A 125 -4.52 13.54 -10.23
CA PRO A 125 -4.93 14.17 -8.97
C PRO A 125 -5.42 13.14 -7.94
N ASP A 126 -5.96 12.01 -8.38
CA ASP A 126 -6.43 10.97 -7.46
C ASP A 126 -5.27 10.16 -6.86
N HIS A 127 -4.15 10.00 -7.58
CA HIS A 127 -2.92 9.45 -6.99
C HIS A 127 -2.39 10.38 -5.90
N LEU A 128 -2.40 11.71 -6.12
CA LEU A 128 -1.97 12.69 -5.11
C LEU A 128 -2.89 12.70 -3.89
N LYS A 129 -4.22 12.61 -4.07
CA LYS A 129 -5.16 12.48 -2.94
C LYS A 129 -4.95 11.18 -2.17
N PHE A 130 -4.69 10.07 -2.87
CA PHE A 130 -4.39 8.80 -2.23
C PHE A 130 -3.07 8.86 -1.44
N MET A 131 -2.04 9.51 -1.98
CA MET A 131 -0.79 9.78 -1.25
C MET A 131 -1.06 10.55 0.06
N CYS A 132 -1.89 11.60 0.00
CA CYS A 132 -2.30 12.36 1.18
C CYS A 132 -3.04 11.48 2.20
N TYR A 133 -3.94 10.60 1.75
CA TYR A 133 -4.61 9.63 2.60
C TYR A 133 -3.61 8.71 3.33
N VAL A 134 -2.66 8.11 2.59
CA VAL A 134 -1.63 7.23 3.17
C VAL A 134 -0.73 8.00 4.16
N ALA A 135 -0.36 9.24 3.86
CA ALA A 135 0.40 10.10 4.77
C ALA A 135 -0.36 10.38 6.08
N VAL A 136 -1.67 10.60 6.01
CA VAL A 136 -2.52 10.75 7.21
C VAL A 136 -2.59 9.45 8.00
N CYS A 137 -2.65 8.29 7.35
CA CYS A 137 -2.59 6.99 8.03
C CYS A 137 -1.25 6.80 8.77
N HIS A 138 -0.13 7.18 8.16
CA HIS A 138 1.19 7.19 8.83
C HIS A 138 1.21 8.10 10.05
N LEU A 139 0.59 9.28 9.99
CA LEU A 139 0.48 10.15 11.16
C LEU A 139 -0.37 9.48 12.24
N LYS A 140 -1.56 8.99 11.89
CA LYS A 140 -2.53 8.42 12.84
C LYS A 140 -2.03 7.15 13.54
N PHE A 141 -1.32 6.28 12.83
CA PHE A 141 -0.94 4.94 13.31
C PHE A 141 0.56 4.76 13.52
N GLY A 142 1.38 5.72 13.08
CA GLY A 142 2.83 5.67 13.21
C GLY A 142 3.31 5.85 14.65
N PRO A 143 4.56 5.44 14.94
CA PRO A 143 5.14 5.47 16.29
C PRO A 143 5.18 6.87 16.90
N SER A 144 5.17 7.91 16.07
CA SER A 144 5.18 9.31 16.50
C SER A 144 3.91 9.72 17.27
N PHE A 145 2.72 9.19 16.92
CA PHE A 145 1.47 9.63 17.56
C PHE A 145 1.37 9.21 19.04
N ALA A 146 2.02 8.12 19.43
CA ALA A 146 2.13 7.72 20.84
C ALA A 146 2.91 8.75 21.70
N SER A 147 3.67 9.64 21.07
CA SER A 147 4.48 10.68 21.73
C SER A 147 3.93 12.10 21.60
N VAL A 148 2.89 12.32 20.78
CA VAL A 148 2.28 13.64 20.57
C VAL A 148 1.03 13.76 21.45
N THR A 149 1.20 14.17 22.70
CA THR A 149 0.09 14.72 23.49
C THR A 149 -0.08 16.20 23.17
N ALA A 150 -1.29 16.62 22.79
CA ALA A 150 -1.67 18.02 22.55
C ALA A 150 -1.76 18.87 23.84
N ASN A 151 -0.95 18.56 24.85
CA ASN A 151 -0.77 19.36 26.07
C ASN A 151 0.64 19.94 26.05
N ARG A 152 0.78 21.12 25.45
CA ARG A 152 1.85 22.08 25.75
C ARG A 152 1.24 23.45 25.90
#